data_AF-A0A9D6KI97-F1
#
_entry.id   AF-A0A9D6KI97-F1
#
_cell.length_a   1.000
_cell.length_b   1.000
_cell.length_c   1.000
_cell.angle_alpha   90.00
_cell.angle_beta   90.00
_cell.angle_gamma   90.00
#
_symmetry.space_group_name_H-M   'P 1'
#
loop_
_entity.id
_entity.type
_entity.pdbx_description
1 polymer ?
#
loop_
_entity_poly.entity_id
_entity_poly.type
_entity_poly.pdbx_seq_one_letter_code
_entity_poly.pdbx_strand_id
1 'polypeptide(L)'
;MTLVLLGLVVGTLSGILGLGGGIFLVPALIFLFDFTPHQAQGTSLGVLIPPVGIFAALEYYRRGYIDFSVVGLICVGFVVGAYAGAFVVDRIPVPLMRRLFGFFMFFIAVQMVFTSPDRRFGSVFPATVATGVLAIVYLVERRLGLALPRVRRYVESHKPKKPMIEYNI
;
A
#
# COMPACT_ATOMS: atom_id res chain seq x y z
N MET A 1 -3.74 -29.14 7.88
CA MET A 1 -3.85 -28.69 9.29
C MET A 1 -3.18 -27.35 9.54
N THR A 2 -1.99 -27.07 9.00
CA THR A 2 -1.24 -25.81 9.21
C THR A 2 -1.98 -24.53 8.77
N LEU A 3 -2.70 -24.56 7.65
CA LEU A 3 -3.47 -23.39 7.16
C LEU A 3 -4.63 -23.00 8.10
N VAL A 4 -5.24 -23.98 8.76
CA VAL A 4 -6.33 -23.74 9.72
C VAL A 4 -5.79 -23.06 10.98
N LEU A 5 -4.64 -23.53 11.48
CA LEU A 5 -3.94 -22.90 12.61
C LEU A 5 -3.50 -21.47 12.26
N LEU A 6 -2.97 -21.26 11.05
CA LEU A 6 -2.62 -19.92 10.57
C LEU A 6 -3.84 -18.99 10.56
N GLY A 7 -4.97 -19.46 10.02
CA GLY A 7 -6.22 -18.72 10.00
C GLY A 7 -6.71 -18.34 11.41
N LEU A 8 -6.59 -19.26 12.38
CA LEU A 8 -6.96 -19.04 13.77
C LEU A 8 -6.09 -17.98 14.45
N VAL A 9 -4.77 -18.06 14.27
CA VAL A 9 -3.81 -17.08 14.82
C VAL A 9 -4.04 -15.70 14.20
N VAL A 10 -4.10 -15.63 12.87
CA VAL A 10 -4.28 -14.37 12.15
C VAL A 10 -5.65 -13.75 12.46
N GLY A 11 -6.71 -14.56 12.52
CA GLY A 11 -8.05 -14.10 12.87
C GLY A 11 -8.11 -13.50 14.27
N THR A 12 -7.47 -14.15 15.25
CA THR A 12 -7.39 -13.65 16.63
C THR A 12 -6.64 -12.32 16.70
N LEU A 13 -5.46 -12.23 16.09
CA LEU A 13 -4.68 -10.98 16.03
C LEU A 13 -5.44 -9.86 15.31
N SER A 14 -6.13 -10.20 14.22
CA SER A 14 -6.95 -9.25 13.47
C SER A 14 -8.10 -8.71 14.31
N GLY A 15 -8.76 -9.56 15.10
CA GLY A 15 -9.86 -9.16 15.98
C GLY A 15 -9.40 -8.23 17.10
N ILE A 16 -8.22 -8.49 17.68
CA ILE A 16 -7.63 -7.66 18.75
C ILE A 16 -7.20 -6.29 18.23
N LEU A 17 -6.57 -6.25 17.05
CA LEU A 17 -5.95 -5.04 16.50
C LEU A 17 -6.88 -4.22 15.59
N GLY A 18 -7.96 -4.82 15.07
CA GLY A 18 -8.90 -4.17 14.16
C GLY A 18 -8.35 -3.89 12.74
N LEU A 19 -7.15 -4.37 12.42
CA LEU A 19 -6.42 -4.06 11.17
C LEU A 19 -6.84 -4.91 9.95
N GLY A 20 -7.75 -5.87 10.13
CA GLY A 20 -8.22 -6.73 9.05
C GLY A 20 -7.15 -7.67 8.49
N GLY A 21 -6.40 -8.38 9.35
CA GLY A 21 -5.64 -9.63 9.15
C GLY A 21 -4.63 -9.80 8.00
N GLY A 22 -4.77 -9.11 6.87
CA GLY A 22 -4.00 -9.28 5.64
C GLY A 22 -2.55 -8.87 5.79
N ILE A 23 -2.26 -7.91 6.69
CA ILE A 23 -0.90 -7.54 7.12
C ILE A 23 -0.09 -8.75 7.56
N PHE A 24 -0.73 -9.72 8.23
CA PHE A 24 -0.08 -10.93 8.70
C PHE A 24 -0.25 -12.09 7.71
N LEU A 25 -1.43 -12.22 7.10
CA LEU A 25 -1.76 -13.35 6.23
C LEU A 25 -0.95 -13.35 4.94
N VAL A 26 -0.79 -12.21 4.28
CA VAL A 26 -0.07 -12.09 3.00
C VAL A 26 1.40 -12.49 3.13
N PRO A 27 2.21 -11.93 4.05
CA PRO A 27 3.59 -12.37 4.21
C PRO A 27 3.68 -13.83 4.69
N ALA A 28 2.76 -14.30 5.53
CA ALA A 28 2.74 -15.71 5.93
C ALA A 28 2.53 -16.65 4.72
N LEU A 29 1.59 -16.35 3.83
CA LEU A 29 1.36 -17.15 2.62
C LEU A 29 2.57 -17.12 1.68
N ILE A 30 3.26 -16.00 1.56
CA ILE A 30 4.46 -15.88 0.72
C ILE A 30 5.64 -16.65 1.32
N PHE A 31 5.92 -16.48 2.62
CA PHE A 31 7.14 -17.01 3.23
C PHE A 31 7.01 -18.45 3.76
N LEU A 32 5.82 -18.88 4.19
CA LEU A 32 5.60 -20.21 4.75
C LEU A 32 5.00 -21.19 3.74
N PHE A 33 4.31 -20.68 2.71
CA PHE A 33 3.59 -21.52 1.74
C PHE A 33 4.04 -21.28 0.29
N ASP A 34 5.05 -20.43 0.06
CA ASP A 34 5.62 -20.11 -1.26
C ASP A 34 4.60 -19.58 -2.28
N PHE A 35 3.54 -18.90 -1.81
CA PHE A 35 2.56 -18.29 -2.70
C PHE A 35 3.20 -17.13 -3.46
N THR A 36 2.86 -16.97 -4.74
CA THR A 36 3.19 -15.74 -5.46
C THR A 36 2.47 -14.55 -4.81
N PRO A 37 2.99 -13.31 -4.89
CA PRO A 37 2.34 -12.16 -4.26
C PRO A 37 0.88 -11.95 -4.69
N HIS A 38 0.55 -12.21 -5.96
CA HIS A 38 -0.83 -12.13 -6.45
C HIS A 38 -1.73 -13.20 -5.82
N GLN A 39 -1.25 -14.46 -5.74
CA GLN A 39 -2.00 -15.53 -5.08
C GLN A 39 -2.19 -15.21 -3.59
N ALA A 40 -1.12 -14.81 -2.88
CA ALA A 40 -1.19 -14.47 -1.48
C ALA A 40 -2.20 -13.34 -1.21
N GLN A 41 -2.20 -12.29 -2.02
CA GLN A 41 -3.17 -11.20 -1.91
C GLN A 41 -4.60 -11.67 -2.18
N GLY A 42 -4.85 -12.34 -3.31
CA GLY A 42 -6.19 -12.83 -3.65
C GLY A 42 -6.75 -13.81 -2.62
N THR A 43 -5.93 -14.79 -2.19
CA THR A 43 -6.30 -15.75 -1.15
C THR A 43 -6.56 -15.05 0.18
N SER A 44 -5.74 -14.05 0.55
CA SER A 44 -5.99 -13.31 1.79
C SER A 44 -7.34 -12.58 1.78
N LEU A 45 -7.70 -11.93 0.66
CA LEU A 45 -8.98 -11.26 0.51
C LEU A 45 -10.14 -12.25 0.56
N GLY A 46 -10.02 -13.39 -0.15
CA GLY A 46 -11.02 -14.45 -0.13
C GLY A 46 -11.25 -15.05 1.26
N VAL A 47 -10.21 -15.11 2.10
CA VAL A 47 -10.31 -15.61 3.48
C VAL A 47 -10.78 -14.54 4.45
N LEU A 48 -10.44 -13.26 4.24
CA LEU A 48 -10.73 -12.20 5.22
C LEU A 48 -12.10 -11.56 5.02
N ILE A 49 -12.54 -11.35 3.78
CA ILE A 49 -13.80 -10.64 3.50
C ILE A 49 -15.01 -11.38 4.09
N PRO A 50 -15.22 -12.69 3.84
CA PRO A 50 -16.43 -13.35 4.30
C PRO A 50 -16.53 -13.51 5.83
N PRO A 51 -15.53 -14.05 6.55
CA PRO A 51 -15.66 -14.31 7.98
C PRO A 51 -15.27 -13.09 8.84
N VAL A 52 -14.31 -12.26 8.42
CA VAL A 52 -13.88 -11.10 9.23
C VAL A 52 -14.67 -9.87 8.83
N GLY A 53 -14.68 -9.54 7.53
CA GLY A 53 -15.34 -8.34 7.02
C GLY A 53 -16.83 -8.31 7.34
N ILE A 54 -17.58 -9.35 6.95
CA ILE A 54 -19.04 -9.39 7.11
C ILE A 54 -19.43 -9.45 8.59
N PHE A 55 -18.88 -10.39 9.35
CA PHE A 55 -19.29 -10.57 10.76
C PHE A 55 -18.84 -9.42 11.66
N ALA A 56 -17.65 -8.86 11.44
CA ALA A 56 -17.23 -7.66 12.18
C ALA A 56 -18.14 -6.48 11.83
N ALA A 57 -18.37 -6.20 10.55
CA ALA A 57 -19.27 -5.12 10.14
C ALA A 57 -20.68 -5.29 10.72
N LEU A 58 -21.20 -6.52 10.75
CA LEU A 58 -22.50 -6.81 11.35
C LEU A 58 -22.51 -6.52 12.86
N GLU A 59 -21.47 -6.89 13.58
CA GLU A 59 -21.37 -6.61 15.02
C GLU A 59 -21.26 -5.11 15.30
N TYR A 60 -20.44 -4.38 14.55
CA TYR A 60 -20.32 -2.92 14.67
C TYR A 60 -21.62 -2.20 14.28
N TYR A 61 -22.36 -2.72 13.29
CA TYR A 61 -23.68 -2.23 12.94
C TYR A 61 -24.66 -2.40 14.10
N ARG A 62 -24.70 -3.60 14.71
CA ARG A 62 -25.58 -3.89 15.86
C ARG A 62 -25.28 -3.00 17.06
N ARG A 63 -24.04 -2.59 17.22
CA ARG A 63 -23.61 -1.67 18.30
C ARG A 63 -23.80 -0.19 17.96
N GLY A 64 -24.30 0.16 16.77
CA GLY A 64 -24.56 1.53 16.37
C GLY A 64 -23.30 2.36 16.06
N TYR A 65 -22.16 1.71 15.80
CA TYR A 65 -20.88 2.39 15.53
C TYR A 65 -20.63 2.67 14.04
N ILE A 66 -21.61 2.39 13.17
CA ILE A 66 -21.46 2.57 11.72
C ILE A 66 -22.26 3.77 11.24
N ASP A 67 -21.54 4.77 10.71
CA ASP A 67 -22.12 5.88 9.95
C ASP A 67 -22.19 5.51 8.46
N PHE A 68 -23.39 5.25 7.97
CA PHE A 68 -23.62 4.83 6.59
C PHE A 68 -23.34 5.93 5.55
N SER A 69 -23.45 7.20 5.92
CA SER A 69 -23.12 8.32 5.03
C SER A 69 -21.62 8.35 4.75
N VAL A 70 -20.80 8.14 5.79
CA VAL A 70 -19.35 8.04 5.65
C VAL A 70 -18.95 6.77 4.90
N VAL A 71 -19.55 5.62 5.25
CA VAL A 71 -19.26 4.34 4.58
C VAL A 71 -19.53 4.43 3.08
N GLY A 72 -20.67 4.99 2.66
CA GLY A 72 -21.02 5.13 1.25
C GLY A 72 -19.97 5.93 0.47
N LEU A 73 -19.54 7.08 1.00
CA LEU A 73 -18.54 7.92 0.34
C LEU A 73 -17.17 7.22 0.24
N ILE A 74 -16.75 6.57 1.32
CA ILE A 74 -15.48 5.82 1.34
C ILE A 74 -15.55 4.63 0.38
N CYS A 75 -16.67 3.90 0.33
CA CYS A 75 -16.86 2.77 -0.57
C CYS A 75 -16.70 3.18 -2.04
N VAL A 76 -17.29 4.31 -2.45
CA VAL A 76 -17.15 4.82 -3.83
C VAL A 76 -15.69 5.12 -4.14
N GLY A 77 -15.01 5.88 -3.26
CA GLY A 77 -13.59 6.19 -3.44
C GLY A 77 -12.71 4.93 -3.45
N PHE A 78 -13.03 3.96 -2.61
CA PHE A 78 -12.33 2.68 -2.53
C PHE A 78 -12.50 1.86 -3.79
N VAL A 79 -13.71 1.73 -4.34
CA VAL A 79 -13.95 0.98 -5.59
C VAL A 79 -13.16 1.59 -6.75
N VAL A 80 -13.23 2.91 -6.90
CA VAL A 80 -12.49 3.61 -7.97
C VAL A 80 -10.97 3.44 -7.79
N GLY A 81 -10.47 3.64 -6.56
CA GLY A 81 -9.06 3.50 -6.25
C GLY A 81 -8.54 2.07 -6.41
N ALA A 82 -9.29 1.06 -5.97
CA ALA A 82 -8.95 -0.34 -6.09
C ALA A 82 -8.95 -0.79 -7.55
N TYR A 83 -9.96 -0.38 -8.32
CA TYR A 83 -10.04 -0.67 -9.76
C TYR A 83 -8.86 -0.04 -10.51
N ALA A 84 -8.57 1.24 -10.28
CA ALA A 84 -7.42 1.91 -10.87
C ALA A 84 -6.09 1.25 -10.46
N GLY A 85 -5.95 0.88 -9.18
CA GLY A 85 -4.78 0.19 -8.65
C GLY A 85 -4.53 -1.19 -9.27
N ALA A 86 -5.60 -1.93 -9.56
CA ALA A 86 -5.51 -3.25 -10.21
C ALA A 86 -4.83 -3.16 -11.59
N PHE A 87 -5.17 -2.16 -12.41
CA PHE A 87 -4.50 -1.95 -13.72
C PHE A 87 -3.01 -1.60 -13.62
N VAL A 88 -2.58 -1.03 -12.49
CA VAL A 88 -1.19 -0.68 -12.25
C VAL A 88 -0.40 -1.92 -11.79
N VAL A 89 -1.02 -2.75 -10.95
CA VAL A 89 -0.42 -3.98 -10.40
C VAL A 89 0.04 -4.95 -11.49
N ASP A 90 -0.75 -5.14 -12.55
CA ASP A 90 -0.42 -6.07 -13.64
C ASP A 90 0.85 -5.68 -14.42
N ARG A 91 1.27 -4.42 -14.33
CA ARG A 91 2.47 -3.90 -15.01
C ARG A 91 3.71 -3.90 -14.12
N ILE A 92 3.59 -4.27 -12.84
CA ILE A 92 4.68 -4.23 -11.87
C ILE A 92 5.30 -5.63 -11.73
N PRO A 93 6.62 -5.77 -11.90
CA PRO A 93 7.27 -7.07 -11.73
C PRO A 93 7.20 -7.54 -10.26
N VAL A 94 6.93 -8.83 -10.06
CA VAL A 94 6.78 -9.51 -8.76
C VAL A 94 7.85 -9.13 -7.71
N PRO A 95 9.16 -9.06 -8.03
CA PRO A 95 10.18 -8.65 -7.07
C PRO A 95 10.03 -7.20 -6.58
N LEU A 96 9.57 -6.29 -7.45
CA LEU A 96 9.30 -4.90 -7.09
C LEU A 96 8.07 -4.82 -6.19
N MET A 97 7.03 -5.58 -6.51
CA MET A 97 5.79 -5.65 -5.73
C MET A 97 6.06 -6.11 -4.29
N ARG A 98 6.90 -7.13 -4.10
CA ARG A 98 7.35 -7.58 -2.77
C ARG A 98 8.12 -6.50 -2.00
N ARG A 99 9.01 -5.77 -2.67
CA ARG A 99 9.76 -4.65 -2.06
C ARG A 99 8.85 -3.50 -1.65
N LEU A 100 7.88 -3.14 -2.49
CA LEU A 100 6.91 -2.08 -2.20
C LEU A 100 6.08 -2.41 -0.96
N PHE A 101 5.54 -3.63 -0.89
CA PHE A 101 4.79 -4.07 0.28
C PHE A 101 5.64 -4.05 1.56
N GLY A 102 6.88 -4.53 1.49
CA GLY A 102 7.81 -4.49 2.63
C GLY A 102 8.14 -3.06 3.09
N PHE A 103 8.43 -2.15 2.15
CA PHE A 103 8.68 -0.74 2.47
C PHE A 103 7.46 -0.06 3.09
N PHE A 104 6.27 -0.34 2.56
CA PHE A 104 5.01 0.19 3.09
C PHE A 104 4.76 -0.29 4.52
N MET A 105 4.97 -1.58 4.81
CA MET A 105 4.88 -2.12 6.16
C MET A 105 5.89 -1.49 7.12
N PHE A 106 7.14 -1.34 6.68
CA PHE A 106 8.17 -0.69 7.48
C PHE A 106 7.83 0.77 7.78
N PHE A 107 7.32 1.50 6.79
CA PHE A 107 6.87 2.88 6.94
C PHE A 107 5.74 3.00 7.97
N ILE A 108 4.72 2.15 7.88
CA ILE A 108 3.61 2.10 8.86
C ILE A 108 4.15 1.79 10.26
N ALA A 109 5.04 0.81 10.39
CA ALA A 109 5.62 0.42 11.67
C ALA A 109 6.38 1.60 12.32
N VAL A 110 7.23 2.29 11.57
CA VAL A 110 7.95 3.48 12.03
C VAL A 110 6.96 4.57 12.45
N GLN A 111 5.97 4.87 11.61
CA GLN A 111 4.98 5.90 11.92
C GLN A 111 4.23 5.58 13.21
N MET A 112 3.83 4.33 13.41
CA MET A 112 3.08 3.89 14.58
C MET A 112 3.90 4.00 15.88
N VAL A 113 5.22 3.75 15.81
CA VAL A 113 6.12 3.87 16.97
C VAL A 113 6.38 5.33 17.35
N PHE A 114 6.51 6.22 16.38
CA PHE A 114 6.90 7.62 16.62
C PHE A 114 5.71 8.59 16.68
N THR A 115 4.48 8.14 16.46
CA THR A 115 3.28 8.99 16.56
C THR A 115 2.87 9.13 18.03
N SER A 116 2.93 10.36 18.56
CA SER A 116 2.50 10.67 19.93
C SER A 116 0.97 10.54 20.11
N PRO A 117 0.48 9.99 21.23
CA PRO A 117 -0.95 9.76 21.49
C PRO A 117 -1.84 11.02 21.44
N ASP A 118 -1.29 12.20 21.75
CA ASP A 118 -2.07 13.42 22.00
C ASP A 118 -2.33 14.31 20.76
N ARG A 119 -1.82 13.93 19.57
CA ARG A 119 -2.06 14.73 18.35
C ARG A 119 -3.22 14.16 17.55
N ARG A 120 -4.24 14.98 17.31
CA ARG A 120 -5.40 14.70 16.46
C ARG A 120 -4.97 13.92 15.22
N PHE A 121 -5.23 12.62 15.24
CA PHE A 121 -4.89 11.62 14.21
C PHE A 121 -5.31 12.05 12.80
N GLY A 122 -6.31 12.94 12.70
CA GLY A 122 -6.96 13.37 11.46
C GLY A 122 -6.15 14.25 10.51
N SER A 123 -5.03 14.89 10.89
CA SER A 123 -4.30 15.80 9.97
C SER A 123 -2.92 15.29 9.52
N VAL A 124 -2.24 14.49 10.34
CA VAL A 124 -0.88 14.02 10.02
C VAL A 124 -0.91 12.73 9.19
N PHE A 125 -1.88 11.85 9.44
CA PHE A 125 -2.03 10.56 8.77
C PHE A 125 -2.27 10.69 7.25
N PRO A 126 -3.19 11.57 6.77
CA PRO A 126 -3.41 11.72 5.33
C PRO A 126 -2.19 12.31 4.62
N ALA A 127 -1.50 13.27 5.25
CA ALA A 127 -0.31 13.91 4.68
C ALA A 127 0.88 12.95 4.60
N THR A 128 1.12 12.13 5.64
CA THR A 128 2.19 11.13 5.62
C THR A 128 1.90 9.99 4.64
N VAL A 129 0.66 9.51 4.57
CA VAL A 129 0.25 8.51 3.58
C VAL A 129 0.38 9.08 2.16
N ALA A 130 -0.08 10.31 1.91
CA ALA A 130 0.07 10.96 0.61
C ALA A 130 1.55 11.13 0.22
N THR A 131 2.40 11.52 1.16
CA THR A 131 3.85 11.68 0.93
C THR A 131 4.53 10.33 0.66
N GLY A 132 4.15 9.28 1.40
CA GLY A 132 4.63 7.92 1.20
C GLY A 132 4.20 7.34 -0.15
N VAL A 133 2.94 7.55 -0.54
CA VAL A 133 2.41 7.15 -1.85
C VAL A 133 3.13 7.91 -2.97
N LEU A 134 3.31 9.22 -2.84
CA LEU A 134 4.09 10.03 -3.80
C LEU A 134 5.54 9.59 -3.90
N ALA A 135 6.19 9.29 -2.78
CA ALA A 135 7.55 8.79 -2.76
C ALA A 135 7.65 7.42 -3.46
N ILE A 136 6.69 6.53 -3.23
CA ILE A 136 6.60 5.23 -3.92
C ILE A 136 6.38 5.42 -5.41
N VAL A 137 5.43 6.27 -5.83
CA VAL A 137 5.17 6.58 -7.24
C VAL A 137 6.42 7.16 -7.89
N TYR A 138 7.08 8.13 -7.25
CA TYR A 138 8.34 8.70 -7.71
C TYR A 138 9.45 7.66 -7.84
N LEU A 139 9.59 6.75 -6.87
CA LEU A 139 10.61 5.69 -6.91
C LEU A 139 10.34 4.68 -8.03
N VAL A 140 9.06 4.37 -8.27
CA VAL A 140 8.59 3.48 -9.34
C VAL A 140 8.84 4.14 -10.70
N GLU A 141 8.48 5.41 -10.89
CA GLU A 141 8.77 6.19 -12.09
C GLU A 141 10.28 6.25 -12.38
N ARG A 142 11.07 6.50 -11.34
CA ARG A 142 12.54 6.56 -11.43
C ARG A 142 13.17 5.21 -11.77
N ARG A 143 12.58 4.10 -11.33
CA ARG A 143 13.07 2.74 -11.62
C ARG A 143 12.58 2.21 -12.98
N LEU A 144 11.39 2.61 -13.43
CA LEU A 144 10.83 2.22 -14.73
C LEU A 144 11.34 3.05 -15.91
N GLY A 145 12.08 4.13 -15.67
CA GLY A 145 12.65 4.96 -16.73
C GLY A 145 11.61 5.71 -17.58
N LEU A 146 10.38 5.83 -17.08
CA LEU A 146 9.28 6.59 -17.67
C LEU A 146 9.50 8.11 -17.46
N ALA A 147 10.63 8.63 -17.90
CA ALA A 147 10.80 10.07 -18.06
C ALA A 147 9.89 10.53 -19.19
N LEU A 148 8.83 11.28 -18.87
CA LEU A 148 7.92 11.88 -19.86
C LEU A 148 8.74 12.51 -21.00
N PRO A 149 8.55 12.10 -22.27
CA PRO A 149 9.35 12.57 -23.41
C PRO A 149 9.41 14.10 -23.57
N ARG A 150 8.43 14.81 -23.00
CA ARG A 150 8.34 16.28 -23.04
C ARG A 150 9.36 16.98 -22.14
N VAL A 151 9.69 16.41 -20.97
CA VAL A 151 10.65 17.03 -20.02
C VAL A 151 12.10 16.82 -20.50
N ARG A 152 12.40 15.65 -21.06
CA ARG A 152 13.73 15.35 -21.62
C ARG A 152 14.13 16.33 -22.72
N ARG A 153 13.21 16.64 -23.64
CA ARG A 153 13.46 17.64 -24.71
C ARG A 153 13.66 19.06 -24.18
N TYR A 154 13.00 19.44 -23.09
CA TYR A 154 13.17 20.76 -22.48
C TYR A 154 14.54 20.91 -21.80
N VAL A 155 14.99 19.87 -21.09
CA VAL A 155 16.31 19.86 -20.43
C VAL A 155 17.46 19.77 -21.44
N GLU A 156 17.29 19.01 -22.53
CA GLU A 156 18.28 18.95 -23.61
C GLU A 156 18.37 20.26 -24.40
N SER A 157 17.25 20.99 -24.58
CA SER A 157 17.27 22.29 -25.27
C SER A 157 17.79 23.46 -24.43
N HIS A 158 17.79 23.33 -23.10
CA HIS A 158 18.24 24.39 -22.17
C HIS A 158 19.48 24.01 -21.36
N LYS A 159 20.24 22.98 -21.78
CA LYS A 159 21.55 22.69 -21.20
C LYS A 159 22.50 23.86 -21.49
N PRO A 160 23.06 24.54 -20.47
CA PRO A 160 24.01 25.61 -20.71
C PRO A 160 25.25 25.04 -21.42
N LYS A 161 25.63 25.65 -22.55
CA LYS A 161 26.86 25.30 -23.27
C LYS A 161 28.05 25.49 -22.33
N LYS A 162 28.83 24.43 -22.09
CA LYS A 162 30.10 24.54 -21.36
C LYS A 162 31.00 25.55 -22.09
N PRO A 163 31.63 26.51 -21.39
CA PRO A 163 32.66 27.32 -22.01
C PRO A 163 33.84 26.43 -22.39
N MET A 164 34.22 26.45 -23.68
CA MET A 164 35.48 25.86 -24.14
C MET A 164 36.61 26.74 -23.60
N ILE A 165 37.33 26.25 -22.59
CA ILE A 165 38.65 26.76 -22.29
C ILE A 165 39.61 25.90 -23.10
N GLU A 166 40.02 26.42 -24.26
CA GLU A 166 41.17 25.94 -25.01
C GLU A 166 42.41 26.11 -24.12
N TYR A 167 43.03 25.01 -23.72
CA TYR A 167 44.35 25.04 -23.12
C TYR A 167 45.36 24.79 -24.24
N ASN A 168 46.02 25.86 -24.68
CA ASN A 168 47.12 25.79 -25.63
C ASN A 168 48.41 25.51 -24.86
N ILE A 169 48.95 24.30 -24.99
CA ILE A 169 50.37 23.97 -24.78
C ILE A 169 50.79 23.00 -25.86
#